data_AF-A0A1T3VY65-F1
#
_entry.id   AF-A0A1T3VY65-F1
#
_cell.length_a   1.000
_cell.length_b   1.000
_cell.length_c   1.000
_cell.angle_alpha   90.00
_cell.angle_beta   90.00
_cell.angle_gamma   90.00
#
_symmetry.space_group_name_H-M   'P 1'
#
loop_
_entity.id
_entity.type
_entity.pdbx_description
1 polymer ?
#
loop_
_entity_poly.entity_id
_entity_poly.type
_entity_poly.pdbx_seq_one_letter_code
_entity_poly.pdbx_strand_id
1 'polypeptide(L)'
;MDLAGSAASADAEWIGAVPHEELDRAARPQLPKDDPFYVAPEGFRHATPGTVLRSRDVELAFLGLIPQQVRAVQLLYRTTDMNGNPEAAATTVVIPAERGPEPLCPLVSYQCAIDAISSRCFPSYALRRHAVAPGSVPQFEMLLVAAAIAEGWAVSVPDHEGVNGSWGTPYEPGYRVLDGLRAALTSEQLTLSPEGPIGL
;
A
#
# COMPACT_ATOMS: atom_id res chain seq x y z
N MET A 1 -32.33 10.32 -25.70
CA MET A 1 -32.69 9.04 -25.03
C MET A 1 -31.41 8.55 -24.38
N ASP A 2 -31.21 8.99 -23.15
CA ASP A 2 -30.04 8.62 -22.34
C ASP A 2 -30.22 7.21 -21.80
N LEU A 3 -29.25 6.35 -22.06
CA LEU A 3 -29.05 5.11 -21.32
C LEU A 3 -27.72 5.23 -20.58
N ALA A 4 -27.72 6.01 -19.50
CA ALA A 4 -26.72 5.90 -18.46
C ALA A 4 -27.03 4.64 -17.65
N GLY A 5 -26.43 3.52 -18.03
CA GLY A 5 -26.38 2.31 -17.21
C GLY A 5 -25.46 2.56 -16.02
N SER A 6 -26.04 2.71 -14.85
CA SER A 6 -25.34 2.65 -13.55
C SER A 6 -24.68 1.28 -13.42
N ALA A 7 -23.36 1.22 -13.52
CA ALA A 7 -22.58 0.06 -13.11
C ALA A 7 -22.55 0.06 -11.57
N ALA A 8 -23.43 -0.73 -10.96
CA ALA A 8 -23.37 -1.02 -9.55
C ALA A 8 -22.01 -1.68 -9.22
N SER A 9 -21.40 -1.22 -8.12
CA SER A 9 -20.18 -1.71 -7.52
C SER A 9 -20.22 -3.22 -7.26
N ALA A 10 -19.57 -4.00 -8.12
CA ALA A 10 -19.21 -5.39 -7.80
C ALA A 10 -17.93 -5.38 -6.92
N ASP A 11 -17.99 -4.67 -5.80
CA ASP A 11 -16.88 -4.50 -4.88
C ASP A 11 -16.99 -5.58 -3.80
N ALA A 12 -15.98 -6.45 -3.74
CA ALA A 12 -15.66 -7.38 -2.64
C ALA A 12 -16.77 -8.27 -2.04
N GLU A 13 -18.03 -8.24 -2.49
CA GLU A 13 -19.14 -9.02 -1.90
C GLU A 13 -18.83 -10.52 -1.80
N TRP A 14 -18.06 -11.04 -2.75
CA TRP A 14 -17.64 -12.44 -2.78
C TRP A 14 -16.62 -12.78 -1.67
N ILE A 15 -15.83 -11.80 -1.18
CA ILE A 15 -14.91 -11.96 -0.05
C ILE A 15 -15.68 -11.91 1.27
N GLY A 16 -16.88 -11.32 1.28
CA GLY A 16 -17.68 -11.06 2.48
C GLY A 16 -17.11 -9.90 3.29
N ALA A 17 -15.95 -10.10 3.91
CA ALA A 17 -15.22 -9.07 4.67
C ALA A 17 -13.71 -9.17 4.37
N VAL A 18 -13.05 -8.02 4.21
CA VAL A 18 -11.61 -7.99 4.00
C VAL A 18 -10.90 -8.50 5.26
N PRO A 19 -10.11 -9.59 5.18
CA PRO A 19 -9.37 -10.07 6.33
C PRO A 19 -8.36 -9.01 6.79
N HIS A 20 -8.36 -8.75 8.10
CA HIS A 20 -7.43 -7.83 8.76
C HIS A 20 -6.58 -8.60 9.76
N GLU A 21 -5.25 -8.41 9.69
CA GLU A 21 -4.31 -8.94 10.68
C GLU A 21 -3.86 -7.81 11.61
N GLU A 22 -4.14 -7.96 12.90
CA GLU A 22 -3.70 -7.04 13.94
C GLU A 22 -2.17 -7.04 14.11
N LEU A 23 -1.62 -5.94 14.63
CA LEU A 23 -0.18 -5.79 14.82
C LEU A 23 0.38 -6.79 15.85
N ASP A 24 1.21 -7.72 15.37
CA ASP A 24 2.10 -8.51 16.23
C ASP A 24 3.49 -7.86 16.34
N ARG A 25 3.76 -7.22 17.48
CA ARG A 25 5.03 -6.53 17.76
C ARG A 25 6.20 -7.49 18.01
N ALA A 26 5.93 -8.76 18.31
CA ALA A 26 6.97 -9.77 18.53
C ALA A 26 7.37 -10.46 17.22
N ALA A 27 6.49 -10.46 16.22
CA ALA A 27 6.75 -11.05 14.92
C ALA A 27 7.84 -10.29 14.15
N ARG A 28 8.68 -11.06 13.45
CA ARG A 28 9.60 -10.52 12.44
C ARG A 28 8.93 -10.59 11.07
N PRO A 29 9.07 -9.55 10.23
CA PRO A 29 8.52 -9.58 8.88
C PRO A 29 9.16 -10.72 8.08
N GLN A 30 8.33 -11.50 7.40
CA GLN A 30 8.77 -12.43 6.38
C GLN A 30 9.02 -11.68 5.08
N LEU A 31 9.87 -12.23 4.20
CA LEU A 31 10.05 -11.66 2.87
C LEU A 31 8.73 -11.76 2.09
N PRO A 32 8.36 -10.79 1.25
CA PRO A 32 7.09 -10.80 0.52
C PRO A 32 6.81 -12.09 -0.26
N LYS A 33 7.86 -12.71 -0.83
CA LYS A 33 7.76 -13.98 -1.56
C LYS A 33 7.38 -15.19 -0.69
N ASP A 34 7.63 -15.10 0.62
CA ASP A 34 7.42 -16.18 1.59
C ASP A 34 6.22 -15.87 2.53
N ASP A 35 5.65 -14.67 2.42
CA ASP A 35 4.63 -14.13 3.31
C ASP A 35 3.22 -14.35 2.71
N PRO A 36 2.33 -15.11 3.38
CA PRO A 36 0.97 -15.37 2.90
C PRO A 36 0.13 -14.12 2.66
N PHE A 37 0.49 -12.99 3.28
CA PHE A 37 -0.17 -11.71 3.06
C PHE A 37 -0.18 -11.31 1.58
N TYR A 38 0.84 -11.67 0.80
CA TYR A 38 0.94 -11.30 -0.62
C TYR A 38 0.21 -12.28 -1.55
N VAL A 39 -0.42 -13.33 -1.01
CA VAL A 39 -1.20 -14.29 -1.79
C VAL A 39 -2.63 -13.77 -1.94
N ALA A 40 -2.97 -13.40 -3.17
CA ALA A 40 -4.30 -12.95 -3.53
C ALA A 40 -5.34 -14.07 -3.30
N PRO A 41 -6.49 -13.77 -2.68
CA PRO A 41 -7.55 -14.75 -2.46
C PRO A 41 -8.18 -15.24 -3.77
N GLU A 42 -8.72 -16.46 -3.79
CA GLU A 42 -9.39 -17.02 -4.96
C GLU A 42 -10.55 -16.13 -5.41
N GLY A 43 -10.65 -15.76 -6.69
CA GLY A 43 -11.72 -14.90 -7.19
C GLY A 43 -11.37 -13.40 -7.27
N PHE A 44 -10.20 -12.98 -6.75
CA PHE A 44 -9.74 -11.58 -6.82
C PHE A 44 -9.71 -10.99 -8.24
N ARG A 45 -9.58 -11.86 -9.25
CA ARG A 45 -9.57 -11.53 -10.67
C ARG A 45 -10.83 -10.76 -11.11
N HIS A 46 -11.95 -11.00 -10.43
CA HIS A 46 -13.24 -10.38 -10.72
C HIS A 46 -13.46 -9.06 -9.98
N ALA A 47 -12.62 -8.72 -9.01
CA ALA A 47 -12.70 -7.46 -8.30
C ALA A 47 -12.26 -6.29 -9.18
N THR A 48 -12.73 -5.09 -8.85
CA THR A 48 -12.37 -3.84 -9.54
C THR A 48 -10.95 -3.39 -9.15
N PRO A 49 -10.18 -2.76 -10.06
CA PRO A 49 -8.88 -2.17 -9.71
C PRO A 49 -9.00 -1.21 -8.51
N GLY A 50 -8.14 -1.41 -7.51
CA GLY A 50 -8.18 -0.69 -6.22
C GLY A 50 -9.01 -1.35 -5.13
N THR A 51 -9.70 -2.47 -5.39
CA THR A 51 -10.38 -3.24 -4.33
C THR A 51 -9.34 -3.78 -3.34
N VAL A 52 -9.53 -3.52 -2.04
CA VAL A 52 -8.72 -4.10 -0.97
C VAL A 52 -9.03 -5.59 -0.84
N LEU A 53 -8.00 -6.42 -0.87
CA LEU A 53 -8.07 -7.88 -0.78
C LEU A 53 -7.69 -8.39 0.61
N ARG A 54 -6.70 -7.76 1.24
CA ARG A 54 -6.23 -8.04 2.60
C ARG A 54 -5.71 -6.77 3.24
N SER A 55 -5.73 -6.69 4.55
CA SER A 55 -5.10 -5.60 5.29
C SER A 55 -4.37 -6.12 6.53
N ARG A 56 -3.35 -5.39 6.99
CA ARG A 56 -2.70 -5.66 8.27
C ARG A 56 -2.06 -4.42 8.86
N ASP A 57 -2.04 -4.32 10.17
CA ASP A 57 -1.27 -3.30 10.86
C ASP A 57 0.22 -3.68 10.89
N VAL A 58 1.10 -2.70 10.63
CA VAL A 58 2.55 -2.89 10.68
C VAL A 58 3.23 -1.80 11.49
N GLU A 59 4.35 -2.16 12.10
CA GLU A 59 5.24 -1.19 12.74
C GLU A 59 6.35 -0.81 11.77
N LEU A 60 6.58 0.49 11.58
CA LEU A 60 7.65 1.01 10.73
C LEU A 60 8.87 1.40 11.56
N ALA A 61 10.05 1.23 10.98
CA ALA A 61 11.29 1.63 11.63
C ALA A 61 12.33 2.09 10.62
N PHE A 62 13.05 3.16 10.96
CA PHE A 62 14.22 3.59 10.19
C PHE A 62 15.30 2.50 10.29
N LEU A 63 15.79 2.06 9.13
CA LEU A 63 16.71 0.93 8.96
C LEU A 63 16.25 -0.38 9.64
N GLY A 64 14.94 -0.55 9.88
CA GLY A 64 14.39 -1.69 10.62
C GLY A 64 14.68 -1.68 12.13
N LEU A 65 15.32 -0.61 12.65
CA LEU A 65 15.83 -0.56 14.03
C LEU A 65 15.16 0.52 14.89
N ILE A 66 14.97 1.73 14.36
CA ILE A 66 14.45 2.88 15.13
C ILE A 66 12.95 3.02 14.85
N PRO A 67 12.06 2.65 15.79
CA PRO A 67 10.61 2.66 15.56
C PRO A 67 10.10 4.07 15.29
N GLN A 68 9.12 4.19 14.40
CA GLN A 68 8.46 5.45 14.07
C GLN A 68 7.12 5.54 14.82
N GLN A 69 6.82 6.70 15.39
CA GLN A 69 5.58 6.95 16.14
C GLN A 69 4.45 7.34 15.17
N VAL A 70 4.02 6.37 14.36
CA VAL A 70 2.99 6.52 13.33
C VAL A 70 2.05 5.33 13.36
N ARG A 71 0.86 5.48 12.79
CA ARG A 71 0.01 4.34 12.44
C ARG A 71 0.32 3.93 11.01
N ALA A 72 0.59 2.65 10.76
CA ALA A 72 0.83 2.16 9.41
C ALA A 72 0.01 0.89 9.13
N VAL A 73 -0.68 0.89 8.00
CA VAL A 73 -1.52 -0.22 7.52
C VAL A 73 -0.99 -0.66 6.17
N GLN A 74 -0.80 -1.95 5.99
CA GLN A 74 -0.55 -2.54 4.68
C GLN A 74 -1.83 -3.01 4.06
N LEU A 75 -1.99 -2.72 2.78
CA LEU A 75 -3.12 -3.15 1.97
C LEU A 75 -2.58 -3.99 0.81
N LEU A 76 -3.08 -5.21 0.68
CA LEU A 76 -3.01 -5.95 -0.58
C LEU A 76 -4.26 -5.57 -1.38
N TYR A 77 -4.10 -5.16 -2.63
CA TYR A 77 -5.21 -4.73 -3.47
C TYR A 77 -5.11 -5.28 -4.88
N ARG A 78 -6.25 -5.35 -5.56
CA ARG A 78 -6.33 -5.76 -6.96
C ARG A 78 -5.84 -4.62 -7.87
N THR A 79 -4.98 -4.93 -8.83
CA THR A 79 -4.49 -4.04 -9.89
C THR A 79 -4.42 -4.77 -11.23
N THR A 80 -3.71 -4.22 -12.22
CA THR A 80 -3.62 -4.74 -13.59
C THR A 80 -2.16 -4.75 -14.07
N ASP A 81 -1.75 -5.83 -14.77
CA ASP A 81 -0.44 -5.92 -15.42
C ASP A 81 -0.40 -5.18 -16.79
N MET A 82 0.76 -5.15 -17.48
CA MET A 82 0.87 -4.52 -18.81
C MET A 82 -0.01 -5.16 -19.89
N ASN A 83 -0.42 -6.42 -19.68
CA ASN A 83 -1.22 -7.17 -20.65
C ASN A 83 -2.72 -7.04 -20.36
N GLY A 84 -3.12 -6.25 -19.36
CA GLY A 84 -4.52 -6.11 -18.96
C GLY A 84 -5.02 -7.23 -18.04
N ASN A 85 -4.15 -8.14 -17.59
CA ASN A 85 -4.55 -9.21 -16.69
C ASN A 85 -4.65 -8.72 -15.24
N PRO A 86 -5.57 -9.27 -14.44
CA PRO A 86 -5.63 -8.98 -13.01
C PRO A 86 -4.38 -9.44 -12.26
N GLU A 87 -3.79 -8.54 -11.48
CA GLU A 87 -2.66 -8.78 -10.57
C GLU A 87 -3.03 -8.27 -9.16
N ALA A 88 -2.27 -8.67 -8.13
CA ALA A 88 -2.32 -8.04 -6.81
C ALA A 88 -1.01 -7.28 -6.52
N ALA A 89 -1.11 -6.14 -5.85
CA ALA A 89 0.02 -5.35 -5.38
C ALA A 89 -0.22 -4.89 -3.95
N ALA A 90 0.85 -4.45 -3.28
CA ALA A 90 0.80 -3.99 -1.90
C ALA A 90 1.18 -2.51 -1.80
N THR A 91 0.55 -1.81 -0.86
CA THR A 91 0.96 -0.47 -0.43
C THR A 91 0.99 -0.39 1.09
N THR A 92 1.91 0.40 1.63
CA THR A 92 1.91 0.75 3.05
C THR A 92 1.40 2.16 3.21
N VAL A 93 0.25 2.33 3.85
CA VAL A 93 -0.34 3.63 4.15
C VAL A 93 0.05 4.03 5.57
N VAL A 94 0.72 5.17 5.67
CA VAL A 94 1.23 5.75 6.92
C VAL A 94 0.39 6.97 7.26
N ILE A 95 -0.15 6.98 8.47
CA ILE A 95 -1.00 8.06 8.99
C ILE A 95 -0.26 8.71 10.18
N PRO A 96 -0.22 10.05 10.24
CA PRO A 96 0.26 10.77 11.42
C PRO A 96 -0.49 10.33 12.68
N ALA A 97 0.24 10.10 13.79
CA ALA A 97 -0.37 9.68 15.05
C ALA A 97 -1.29 10.77 15.64
N GLU A 98 -0.94 12.03 15.43
CA GLU A 98 -1.74 13.20 15.77
C GLU A 98 -2.11 13.93 14.48
N ARG A 99 -3.41 14.16 14.27
CA ARG A 99 -3.87 14.99 13.14
C ARG A 99 -3.98 16.43 13.59
N GLY A 100 -3.55 17.34 12.72
CA GLY A 100 -3.80 18.78 12.88
C GLY A 100 -5.30 19.10 12.82
N PRO A 101 -5.67 20.38 13.03
CA PRO A 101 -7.07 20.81 13.09
C PRO A 101 -7.80 20.76 11.73
N GLU A 102 -7.08 20.51 10.65
CA GLU A 102 -7.62 20.45 9.30
C GLU A 102 -8.62 19.29 9.14
N PRO A 103 -9.81 19.53 8.56
CA PRO A 103 -10.85 18.52 8.44
C PRO A 103 -10.51 17.45 7.40
N LEU A 104 -9.65 17.77 6.43
CA LEU A 104 -9.21 16.87 5.37
C LEU A 104 -7.72 16.59 5.53
N CYS A 105 -7.35 15.31 5.56
CA CYS A 105 -5.95 14.88 5.59
C CYS A 105 -5.46 14.71 4.14
N PRO A 106 -4.48 15.51 3.67
CA PRO A 106 -3.85 15.30 2.36
C PRO A 106 -3.25 13.89 2.27
N LEU A 107 -3.31 13.29 1.08
CA LEU A 107 -2.70 11.99 0.81
C LEU A 107 -1.61 12.12 -0.25
N VAL A 108 -0.37 11.83 0.12
CA VAL A 108 0.75 11.77 -0.82
C VAL A 108 1.06 10.32 -1.17
N SER A 109 1.18 9.98 -2.45
CA SER A 109 1.80 8.71 -2.84
C SER A 109 3.29 8.93 -3.03
N TYR A 110 4.13 8.25 -2.25
CA TYR A 110 5.58 8.35 -2.36
C TYR A 110 6.14 7.09 -3.02
N GLN A 111 6.67 7.21 -4.23
CA GLN A 111 7.29 6.09 -4.95
C GLN A 111 8.79 6.05 -4.65
N CYS A 112 9.19 5.08 -3.82
CA CYS A 112 10.60 4.85 -3.52
C CYS A 112 11.42 4.50 -4.77
N ALA A 113 12.71 4.82 -4.78
CA ALA A 113 13.64 4.32 -5.79
C ALA A 113 14.04 2.87 -5.48
N ILE A 114 13.13 1.91 -5.72
CA ILE A 114 13.33 0.49 -5.35
C ILE A 114 14.56 -0.10 -6.06
N ASP A 115 14.67 0.14 -7.37
CA ASP A 115 15.80 -0.24 -8.24
C ASP A 115 16.30 -1.67 -8.04
N ALA A 116 15.38 -2.60 -7.76
CA ALA A 116 15.72 -3.97 -7.39
C ALA A 116 14.56 -4.95 -7.55
N ILE A 117 14.81 -6.02 -8.30
CA ILE A 117 13.86 -7.15 -8.47
C ILE A 117 13.70 -8.04 -7.22
N SER A 118 14.44 -7.76 -6.14
CA SER A 118 14.42 -8.59 -4.94
C SER A 118 13.33 -8.12 -3.99
N SER A 119 12.47 -9.03 -3.53
CA SER A 119 11.38 -8.72 -2.61
C SER A 119 11.82 -8.14 -1.26
N ARG A 120 13.10 -8.30 -0.88
CA ARG A 120 13.67 -7.63 0.30
C ARG A 120 13.78 -6.10 0.13
N CYS A 121 13.74 -5.61 -1.10
CA CYS A 121 13.87 -4.19 -1.42
C CYS A 121 12.50 -3.52 -1.58
N PHE A 122 11.40 -4.27 -1.52
CA PHE A 122 10.07 -3.69 -1.64
C PHE A 122 9.76 -2.82 -0.42
N PRO A 123 9.22 -1.59 -0.58
CA PRO A 123 8.97 -0.68 0.51
C PRO A 123 8.10 -1.29 1.61
N SER A 124 7.10 -2.08 1.24
CA SER A 124 6.24 -2.79 2.20
C SER A 124 7.02 -3.74 3.12
N TYR A 125 8.16 -4.29 2.70
CA TYR A 125 9.01 -5.07 3.59
C TYR A 125 10.11 -4.21 4.23
N ALA A 126 10.86 -3.46 3.41
CA ALA A 126 12.08 -2.77 3.81
C ALA A 126 11.86 -1.71 4.92
N LEU A 127 10.67 -1.12 4.96
CA LEU A 127 10.29 -0.10 5.94
C LEU A 127 9.80 -0.68 7.27
N ARG A 128 9.51 -1.98 7.35
CA ARG A 128 8.99 -2.61 8.57
C ARG A 128 10.06 -2.73 9.64
N ARG A 129 9.63 -2.61 10.90
CA ARG A 129 10.45 -2.93 12.07
C ARG A 129 10.97 -4.35 11.97
N HIS A 130 12.24 -4.54 12.32
CA HIS A 130 12.98 -5.81 12.25
C HIS A 130 13.21 -6.38 10.84
N ALA A 131 12.87 -5.65 9.77
CA ALA A 131 13.21 -6.04 8.42
C ALA A 131 14.73 -6.04 8.20
N VAL A 132 15.23 -7.08 7.53
CA VAL A 132 16.62 -7.19 7.11
C VAL A 132 16.68 -6.94 5.61
N ALA A 133 16.98 -5.70 5.23
CA ALA A 133 16.94 -5.23 3.85
C ALA A 133 18.24 -4.49 3.43
N PRO A 134 19.43 -5.12 3.56
CA PRO A 134 20.69 -4.45 3.24
C PRO A 134 20.74 -4.02 1.76
N GLY A 135 21.09 -2.76 1.54
CA GLY A 135 21.15 -2.15 0.21
C GLY A 135 19.79 -1.73 -0.37
N SER A 136 18.71 -1.82 0.41
CA SER A 136 17.40 -1.29 0.01
C SER A 136 17.36 0.22 0.22
N VAL A 137 17.23 0.97 -0.87
CA VAL A 137 17.09 2.44 -0.88
C VAL A 137 15.88 2.92 -0.08
N PRO A 138 14.68 2.26 -0.14
CA PRO A 138 13.54 2.65 0.68
C PRO A 138 13.84 2.89 2.17
N GLN A 139 14.79 2.15 2.77
CA GLN A 139 15.12 2.33 4.19
C GLN A 139 15.63 3.75 4.51
N PHE A 140 16.28 4.42 3.55
CA PHE A 140 16.75 5.80 3.67
C PHE A 140 15.65 6.81 3.33
N GLU A 141 14.81 6.48 2.34
CA GLU A 141 13.69 7.32 1.92
C GLU A 141 12.58 7.42 2.96
N MET A 142 12.60 6.56 3.99
CA MET A 142 11.79 6.73 5.19
C MET A 142 11.90 8.14 5.80
N LEU A 143 13.04 8.83 5.65
CA LEU A 143 13.21 10.21 6.11
C LEU A 143 12.32 11.20 5.34
N LEU A 144 12.11 10.96 4.04
CA LEU A 144 11.25 11.77 3.19
C LEU A 144 9.77 11.48 3.48
N VAL A 145 9.44 10.20 3.70
CA VAL A 145 8.11 9.80 4.21
C VAL A 145 7.84 10.47 5.57
N ALA A 146 8.80 10.44 6.49
CA ALA A 146 8.66 11.06 7.80
C ALA A 146 8.49 12.59 7.72
N ALA A 147 9.15 13.26 6.76
CA ALA A 147 8.95 14.69 6.53
C ALA A 147 7.52 15.01 6.09
N ALA A 148 6.95 14.23 5.17
CA ALA A 148 5.54 14.39 4.77
C ALA A 148 4.56 14.09 5.92
N ILE A 149 4.84 13.08 6.75
CA ILE A 149 4.05 12.80 7.95
C ILE A 149 4.13 13.97 8.95
N ALA A 150 5.30 14.62 9.09
CA ALA A 150 5.48 15.77 9.97
C ALA A 150 4.67 17.01 9.54
N GLU A 151 4.37 17.14 8.24
CA GLU A 151 3.43 18.14 7.71
C GLU A 151 1.95 17.77 7.96
N GLY A 152 1.68 16.64 8.62
CA GLY A 152 0.33 16.15 8.90
C GLY A 152 -0.35 15.45 7.73
N TRP A 153 0.40 15.08 6.69
CA TRP A 153 -0.13 14.38 5.52
C TRP A 153 -0.13 12.87 5.76
N ALA A 154 -1.10 12.14 5.21
CA ALA A 154 -1.01 10.71 5.07
C ALA A 154 -0.11 10.36 3.87
N VAL A 155 0.61 9.25 3.95
CA VAL A 155 1.52 8.82 2.89
C VAL A 155 1.22 7.38 2.48
N SER A 156 0.93 7.14 1.21
CA SER A 156 0.83 5.80 0.61
C SER A 156 2.16 5.47 -0.06
N VAL A 157 2.82 4.40 0.37
CA VAL A 157 4.11 3.93 -0.17
C VAL A 157 3.88 2.60 -0.91
N PRO A 158 3.63 2.63 -2.23
CA PRO A 158 3.32 1.42 -2.99
C PRO A 158 4.57 0.65 -3.39
N ASP A 159 4.44 -0.69 -3.38
CA ASP A 159 5.34 -1.60 -4.09
C ASP A 159 5.04 -1.51 -5.59
N HIS A 160 5.41 -0.39 -6.22
CA HIS A 160 5.08 -0.09 -7.61
C HIS A 160 5.77 -1.01 -8.63
N GLU A 161 6.80 -1.76 -8.21
CA GLU A 161 7.36 -2.87 -8.99
C GLU A 161 6.55 -4.18 -8.87
N GLY A 162 5.52 -4.20 -8.02
CA GLY A 162 4.62 -5.35 -7.82
C GLY A 162 5.26 -6.47 -7.00
N VAL A 163 4.48 -7.50 -6.71
CA VAL A 163 4.91 -8.63 -5.88
C VAL A 163 6.02 -9.47 -6.51
N ASN A 164 6.20 -9.35 -7.83
CA ASN A 164 7.22 -10.06 -8.60
C ASN A 164 8.49 -9.24 -8.85
N GLY A 165 8.54 -7.95 -8.48
CA GLY A 165 9.71 -7.09 -8.69
C GLY A 165 9.96 -6.78 -10.17
N SER A 166 8.92 -6.43 -10.91
CA SER A 166 8.96 -6.07 -12.33
C SER A 166 9.57 -4.67 -12.52
N TRP A 167 10.86 -4.52 -12.26
CA TRP A 167 11.58 -3.26 -12.47
C TRP A 167 11.71 -2.91 -13.95
N GLY A 168 11.58 -1.61 -14.26
CA GLY A 168 11.73 -1.08 -15.62
C GLY A 168 10.51 -1.29 -16.53
N THR A 169 9.39 -1.79 -16.01
CA THR A 169 8.15 -1.90 -16.79
C THR A 169 7.47 -0.54 -16.99
N PRO A 170 6.95 -0.22 -18.18
CA PRO A 170 6.55 1.15 -18.52
C PRO A 170 5.18 1.59 -17.98
N TYR A 171 4.27 0.66 -17.67
CA TYR A 171 2.86 1.01 -17.36
C TYR A 171 2.42 0.57 -15.97
N GLU A 172 2.82 -0.64 -15.56
CA GLU A 172 2.38 -1.29 -14.33
C GLU A 172 2.65 -0.46 -13.07
N PRO A 173 3.79 0.24 -12.92
CA PRO A 173 4.01 1.12 -11.77
C PRO A 173 2.92 2.19 -11.64
N GLY A 174 2.47 2.77 -12.75
CA GLY A 174 1.38 3.74 -12.74
C GLY A 174 0.05 3.15 -12.29
N TYR A 175 -0.31 1.96 -12.80
CA TYR A 175 -1.53 1.27 -12.37
C TYR A 175 -1.49 0.91 -10.89
N ARG A 176 -0.37 0.35 -10.43
CA ARG A 176 -0.15 -0.02 -9.03
C ARG A 176 -0.26 1.19 -8.12
N VAL A 177 0.36 2.32 -8.47
CA VAL A 177 0.29 3.56 -7.68
C VAL A 177 -1.15 4.08 -7.57
N LEU A 178 -1.86 4.21 -8.71
CA LEU A 178 -3.21 4.74 -8.75
C LEU A 178 -4.23 3.82 -8.06
N ASP A 179 -4.11 2.51 -8.28
CA ASP A 179 -4.97 1.51 -7.61
C ASP A 179 -4.65 1.42 -6.11
N GLY A 180 -3.40 1.64 -5.70
CA GLY A 180 -3.01 1.71 -4.30
C GLY A 180 -3.60 2.92 -3.58
N LEU A 181 -3.70 4.07 -4.27
CA LEU A 181 -4.43 5.24 -3.78
C LEU A 181 -5.94 4.97 -3.66
N ARG A 182 -6.55 4.32 -4.67
CA ARG A 182 -7.96 3.90 -4.59
C ARG A 182 -8.18 2.99 -3.38
N ALA A 183 -7.33 1.98 -3.19
CA ALA A 183 -7.37 1.08 -2.05
C ALA A 183 -7.22 1.81 -0.70
N ALA A 184 -6.33 2.80 -0.64
CA ALA A 184 -6.14 3.60 0.57
C ALA A 184 -7.40 4.43 0.93
N LEU A 185 -8.09 4.98 -0.07
CA LEU A 185 -9.29 5.80 0.11
C LEU A 185 -10.55 4.97 0.42
N THR A 186 -10.60 3.70 0.01
CA THR A 186 -11.75 2.82 0.23
C THR A 186 -11.58 1.86 1.41
N SER A 187 -10.38 1.78 2.00
CA SER A 187 -10.11 0.88 3.12
C SER A 187 -10.84 1.31 4.40
N GLU A 188 -11.61 0.40 4.98
CA GLU A 188 -12.25 0.59 6.29
C GLU A 188 -11.23 0.79 7.43
N GLN A 189 -9.99 0.35 7.24
CA GLN A 189 -8.90 0.54 8.19
C GLN A 189 -8.37 1.97 8.20
N LEU A 190 -8.71 2.79 7.20
CA LEU A 190 -8.15 4.12 7.01
C LEU A 190 -9.25 5.17 7.02
N THR A 191 -9.14 6.17 7.89
CA THR A 191 -10.05 7.33 7.89
C THR A 191 -9.51 8.41 6.94
N LEU A 192 -9.48 8.12 5.64
CA LEU A 192 -9.06 9.06 4.59
C LEU A 192 -10.28 9.51 3.78
N SER A 193 -10.32 10.79 3.38
CA SER A 193 -11.42 11.34 2.59
C SER A 193 -11.02 11.40 1.12
N PRO A 194 -11.88 10.96 0.17
CA PRO A 194 -11.64 11.14 -1.25
C PRO A 194 -11.70 12.61 -1.70
N GLU A 195 -12.21 13.52 -0.86
CA GLU A 195 -12.20 14.97 -1.13
C GLU A 195 -10.88 15.64 -0.72
N GLY A 196 -10.00 14.93 0.00
CA GLY A 196 -8.68 15.43 0.36
C GLY A 196 -7.78 15.59 -0.88
N PRO A 197 -6.86 16.57 -0.88
CA PRO A 197 -5.91 16.73 -1.97
C PRO A 197 -4.97 15.52 -2.05
N ILE A 198 -4.68 15.09 -3.28
CA ILE A 198 -3.78 13.96 -3.56
C ILE A 198 -2.53 14.47 -4.29
N GLY A 199 -1.35 14.12 -3.77
CA GLY A 199 -0.06 14.37 -4.42
C GLY A 199 0.64 13.08 -4.82
N LEU A 200 1.49 13.13 -5.85
CA LEU A 200 2.40 12.07 -6.28
C LEU A 200 3.79 12.66 -6.48
#